data_AF-A0AA35STI9-F1
#
_entry.id   AF-A0AA35STI9-F1
#
_cell.length_a   1.000
_cell.length_b   1.000
_cell.length_c   1.000
_cell.angle_alpha   90.00
_cell.angle_beta   90.00
_cell.angle_gamma   90.00
#
_symmetry.space_group_name_H-M   'P 1'
#
loop_
_entity.id
_entity.type
_entity.pdbx_description
1 polymer ?
#
loop_
_entity_poly.entity_id
_entity_poly.type
_entity_poly.pdbx_seq_one_letter_code
_entity_poly.pdbx_strand_id
1 'polypeptide(L)'
;MPKRNGVIPNAHFKKHWQRRVRTWFDQPGKKKTRRLKRLKKAAAIAPRPAAGLLRPVVHCPTFRYNSRGAGISRHLAPRIGIAVDHRRRNRSLEGLQPEACKMAVQLRGPVMPIRQVRPVAQARAVTEDEKKYSVFEAMRQARADKRLLGVREKRARQKAEEEKTKKK
;
A
#
# COMPACT_ATOMS: atom_id res chain seq x y z
N MET A 1 42.80 -7.20 -11.33
CA MET A 1 42.83 -7.72 -9.95
C MET A 1 42.73 -6.58 -8.96
N PRO A 2 41.94 -6.67 -7.89
CA PRO A 2 42.08 -5.78 -6.74
C PRO A 2 43.49 -5.94 -6.13
N LYS A 3 44.15 -4.83 -5.80
CA LYS A 3 45.57 -4.81 -5.35
C LYS A 3 45.76 -5.14 -3.86
N ARG A 4 44.67 -5.13 -3.06
CA ARG A 4 44.63 -5.35 -1.60
C ARG A 4 43.29 -6.03 -1.26
N ASN A 5 42.79 -5.89 -0.02
CA ASN A 5 41.49 -6.41 0.41
C ASN A 5 40.29 -5.61 -0.14
N GLY A 6 40.26 -5.38 -1.46
CA GLY A 6 39.17 -4.70 -2.15
C GLY A 6 38.13 -5.67 -2.68
N VAL A 7 36.86 -5.28 -2.63
CA VAL A 7 35.74 -6.06 -3.17
C VAL A 7 35.95 -6.34 -4.66
N ILE A 8 35.73 -7.59 -5.08
CA ILE A 8 35.79 -7.98 -6.49
C ILE A 8 34.64 -7.28 -7.24
N PRO A 9 34.93 -6.45 -8.26
CA PRO A 9 33.89 -5.70 -8.94
C PRO A 9 33.05 -6.61 -9.84
N ASN A 10 31.75 -6.70 -9.56
CA ASN A 10 30.78 -7.31 -10.48
C ASN A 10 30.26 -6.27 -11.50
N ALA A 11 31.17 -5.76 -12.34
CA ALA A 11 30.84 -4.72 -13.31
C ALA A 11 30.17 -5.32 -14.57
N HIS A 12 29.01 -4.78 -14.95
CA HIS A 12 28.18 -5.28 -16.06
C HIS A 12 28.50 -4.58 -17.39
N PHE A 13 29.79 -4.37 -17.69
CA PHE A 13 30.27 -3.70 -18.90
C PHE A 13 30.82 -4.68 -19.96
N LYS A 14 30.41 -5.95 -19.91
CA LYS A 14 30.96 -7.07 -20.71
C LYS A 14 30.49 -7.09 -22.17
N LYS A 15 29.38 -6.42 -22.49
CA LYS A 15 28.83 -6.31 -23.86
C LYS A 15 29.12 -4.91 -24.42
N HIS A 16 28.78 -4.65 -25.69
CA HIS A 16 28.85 -3.32 -26.32
C HIS A 16 27.88 -2.31 -25.68
N TRP A 17 28.13 -1.92 -24.43
CA TRP A 17 27.32 -1.00 -23.63
C TRP A 17 27.43 0.44 -24.17
N GLN A 18 28.59 0.80 -24.73
CA GLN A 18 28.86 2.11 -25.32
C GLN A 18 27.88 2.47 -26.44
N ARG A 19 27.38 1.47 -27.20
CA ARG A 19 26.37 1.69 -28.26
C ARG A 19 24.97 2.05 -27.73
N ARG A 20 24.69 1.79 -26.44
CA ARG A 20 23.37 2.02 -25.80
C ARG A 20 23.49 2.93 -24.58
N VAL A 21 24.36 3.94 -24.68
CA VAL A 21 24.50 4.96 -23.65
C VAL A 21 23.33 5.92 -23.73
N ARG A 22 22.49 5.93 -22.70
CA ARG A 22 21.40 6.90 -22.57
C ARG A 22 21.95 8.20 -21.97
N THR A 23 22.03 9.24 -22.79
CA THR A 23 22.33 10.60 -22.34
C THR A 23 21.06 11.31 -21.86
N TRP A 24 21.23 12.40 -21.10
CA TRP A 24 20.12 13.17 -20.52
C TRP A 24 20.18 14.67 -20.88
N PHE A 25 20.89 15.04 -21.95
CA PHE A 25 20.99 16.43 -22.42
C PHE A 25 19.63 17.02 -22.84
N ASP A 26 18.69 16.15 -23.23
CA ASP A 26 17.32 16.52 -23.61
C ASP A 26 16.37 16.70 -22.40
N GLN A 27 16.82 16.44 -21.17
CA GLN A 27 16.02 16.54 -19.96
C GLN A 27 15.37 17.92 -19.77
N PRO A 28 16.07 19.07 -19.89
CA PRO A 28 15.46 20.40 -19.80
C PRO A 28 14.42 20.65 -20.91
N GLY A 29 14.74 20.26 -22.16
CA GLY A 29 13.80 20.35 -23.29
C GLY A 29 12.52 19.55 -23.03
N LYS A 30 12.64 18.31 -22.58
CA LYS A 30 11.50 17.45 -22.20
C LYS A 30 10.70 18.06 -21.04
N LYS A 31 11.33 18.74 -20.07
CA LYS A 31 10.61 19.46 -19.00
C LYS A 31 9.77 20.62 -19.57
N LYS A 32 10.35 21.44 -20.46
CA LYS A 32 9.63 22.54 -21.14
C LYS A 32 8.45 22.02 -21.96
N THR A 33 8.66 21.00 -22.78
CA THR A 33 7.58 20.39 -23.59
C THR A 33 6.45 19.84 -22.73
N ARG A 34 6.75 19.15 -21.62
CA ARG A 34 5.72 18.69 -20.67
C ARG A 34 4.95 19.86 -20.04
N ARG A 35 5.62 20.96 -19.70
CA ARG A 35 4.98 22.17 -19.14
C ARG A 35 4.00 22.78 -20.14
N LEU A 36 4.43 23.02 -21.38
CA LEU A 36 3.57 23.58 -22.43
C LEU A 36 2.36 22.69 -22.72
N LYS A 37 2.55 21.37 -22.80
CA LYS A 37 1.44 20.42 -22.98
C LYS A 37 0.44 20.46 -21.81
N ARG A 38 0.92 20.61 -20.56
CA ARG A 38 0.05 20.77 -19.38
C ARG A 38 -0.74 22.08 -19.45
N LEU A 39 -0.12 23.19 -19.87
CA LEU A 39 -0.79 24.48 -20.05
C LEU A 39 -1.88 24.40 -21.13
N LYS A 40 -1.56 23.83 -22.31
CA LYS A 40 -2.53 23.62 -23.40
C LYS A 40 -3.72 22.77 -22.94
N LYS A 41 -3.47 21.68 -22.21
CA LYS A 41 -4.53 20.82 -21.65
C LYS A 41 -5.39 21.55 -20.62
N ALA A 42 -4.79 22.38 -19.77
CA ALA A 42 -5.52 23.15 -18.76
C ALA A 42 -6.47 24.17 -19.40
N ALA A 43 -6.00 24.87 -20.43
CA ALA A 43 -6.84 25.81 -21.18
C ALA A 43 -8.04 25.11 -21.84
N ALA A 44 -7.83 23.93 -22.45
CA ALA A 44 -8.88 23.18 -23.14
C ALA A 44 -9.96 22.58 -22.22
N ILE A 45 -9.64 22.33 -20.95
CA ILE A 45 -10.53 21.63 -19.99
C ILE A 45 -11.19 22.61 -19.00
N ALA A 46 -10.85 23.90 -19.08
CA ALA A 46 -11.43 24.94 -18.23
C ALA A 46 -12.97 24.90 -18.29
N PRO A 47 -13.69 24.99 -17.16
CA PRO A 47 -13.23 25.34 -15.80
C PRO A 47 -12.72 24.17 -14.93
N ARG A 48 -12.62 22.94 -15.48
CA ARG A 48 -12.24 21.75 -14.71
C ARG A 48 -10.71 21.68 -14.49
N PRO A 49 -10.23 21.07 -13.39
CA PRO A 49 -8.80 20.98 -13.10
C PRO A 49 -8.05 20.04 -14.07
N ALA A 50 -6.87 20.46 -14.54
CA ALA A 50 -6.05 19.73 -15.51
C ALA A 50 -5.39 18.44 -14.96
N ALA A 51 -5.38 18.28 -13.63
CA ALA A 51 -4.86 17.12 -12.91
C ALA A 51 -5.62 15.82 -13.23
N GLY A 52 -6.81 15.94 -13.84
CA GLY A 52 -7.67 14.82 -14.19
C GLY A 52 -8.67 14.51 -13.08
N LEU A 53 -9.33 13.35 -13.21
CA LEU A 53 -10.27 12.85 -12.23
C LEU A 53 -9.54 12.51 -10.92
N LEU A 54 -10.19 12.77 -9.79
CA LEU A 54 -9.77 12.31 -8.47
C LEU A 54 -9.53 10.79 -8.50
N ARG A 55 -8.42 10.33 -7.91
CA ARG A 55 -8.16 8.90 -7.78
C ARG A 55 -8.59 8.45 -6.38
N PRO A 56 -9.36 7.35 -6.26
CA PRO A 56 -9.70 6.83 -4.95
C PRO A 56 -8.42 6.38 -4.24
N VAL A 57 -8.37 6.55 -2.93
CA VAL A 57 -7.23 6.03 -2.18
C VAL A 57 -7.31 4.50 -2.15
N VAL A 58 -6.16 3.84 -2.29
CA VAL A 58 -6.04 2.38 -2.41
C VAL A 58 -5.01 1.91 -1.40
N HIS A 59 -5.35 0.88 -0.61
CA HIS A 59 -4.36 0.17 0.21
C HIS A 59 -3.41 -0.61 -0.71
N CYS A 60 -2.10 -0.37 -0.55
CA CYS A 60 -1.09 -1.13 -1.28
C CYS A 60 -1.07 -2.61 -0.84
N PRO A 61 -0.72 -3.55 -1.73
CA PRO A 61 -0.97 -4.98 -1.52
C PRO A 61 -0.04 -5.65 -0.49
N THR A 62 1.13 -5.09 -0.20
CA THR A 62 2.09 -5.73 0.70
C THR A 62 2.00 -5.18 2.12
N PHE A 63 2.31 -6.02 3.10
CA PHE A 63 2.33 -5.67 4.52
C PHE A 63 3.17 -4.42 4.83
N ARG A 64 4.25 -4.18 4.08
CA ARG A 64 5.10 -2.99 4.25
C ARG A 64 4.44 -1.68 3.81
N TYR A 65 3.47 -1.74 2.90
CA TYR A 65 2.89 -0.56 2.26
C TYR A 65 1.38 -0.38 2.52
N ASN A 66 0.75 -1.28 3.28
CA ASN A 66 -0.69 -1.30 3.52
C ASN A 66 -1.21 -0.14 4.43
N SER A 67 -0.32 0.55 5.15
CA SER A 67 -0.63 1.70 6.04
C SER A 67 -0.88 3.02 5.30
N ARG A 68 -0.94 2.99 3.96
CA ARG A 68 -1.19 4.16 3.12
C ARG A 68 -2.60 4.08 2.53
N GLY A 69 -3.62 4.63 3.20
CA GLY A 69 -4.89 4.98 2.51
C GLY A 69 -6.14 5.25 3.36
N ALA A 70 -7.13 5.96 2.79
CA ALA A 70 -8.46 6.26 3.36
C ALA A 70 -9.57 6.23 2.28
N GLY A 71 -10.71 5.58 2.51
CA GLY A 71 -11.71 5.23 1.47
C GLY A 71 -12.65 6.35 0.98
N ILE A 72 -13.26 6.14 -0.20
CA ILE A 72 -14.32 6.96 -0.82
C ILE A 72 -15.38 6.02 -1.47
N SER A 73 -16.67 6.41 -1.46
CA SER A 73 -17.83 5.64 -1.98
C SER A 73 -17.92 5.53 -3.53
N ARG A 74 -18.45 4.40 -4.03
CA ARG A 74 -18.53 4.00 -5.45
C ARG A 74 -19.55 4.78 -6.29
N HIS A 75 -20.70 5.12 -5.73
CA HIS A 75 -21.83 5.66 -6.50
C HIS A 75 -21.74 7.18 -6.72
N LEU A 76 -21.09 7.89 -5.80
CA LEU A 76 -20.88 9.33 -5.87
C LEU A 76 -19.68 9.72 -6.76
N ALA A 77 -18.77 8.77 -7.00
CA ALA A 77 -17.48 8.98 -7.65
C ALA A 77 -17.54 9.54 -9.09
N PRO A 78 -18.33 9.01 -10.04
CA PRO A 78 -18.34 9.52 -11.42
C PRO A 78 -18.81 10.97 -11.54
N ARG A 79 -19.79 11.41 -10.73
CA ARG A 79 -20.40 12.75 -10.78
C ARG A 79 -19.47 13.84 -10.26
N ILE A 80 -18.67 13.55 -9.23
CA ILE A 80 -17.66 14.47 -8.66
C ILE A 80 -16.35 14.43 -9.48
N GLY A 81 -16.27 13.55 -10.48
CA GLY A 81 -15.09 13.40 -11.31
C GLY A 81 -13.99 12.57 -10.64
N ILE A 82 -14.35 11.42 -10.05
CA ILE A 82 -13.45 10.41 -9.49
C ILE A 82 -13.38 9.20 -10.44
N ALA A 83 -12.17 8.70 -10.71
CA ALA A 83 -11.97 7.52 -11.56
C ALA A 83 -12.47 6.24 -10.87
N VAL A 84 -13.36 5.50 -11.54
CA VAL A 84 -13.95 4.25 -11.05
C VAL A 84 -13.26 3.05 -11.71
N ASP A 85 -12.75 2.12 -10.90
CA ASP A 85 -12.27 0.81 -11.36
C ASP A 85 -13.28 -0.28 -10.97
N HIS A 86 -13.96 -0.83 -11.97
CA HIS A 86 -15.03 -1.83 -11.81
C HIS A 86 -14.52 -3.21 -11.40
N ARG A 87 -13.21 -3.49 -11.56
CA ARG A 87 -12.63 -4.79 -11.18
C ARG A 87 -12.29 -4.88 -9.69
N ARG A 88 -12.35 -3.76 -8.97
CA ARG A 88 -11.93 -3.71 -7.56
C ARG A 88 -13.01 -4.28 -6.66
N ARG A 89 -12.65 -5.25 -5.81
CA ARG A 89 -13.49 -5.77 -4.72
C ARG A 89 -12.85 -5.41 -3.38
N ASN A 90 -13.59 -4.75 -2.50
CA ASN A 90 -13.15 -4.49 -1.12
C ASN A 90 -13.56 -5.69 -0.25
N ARG A 91 -12.61 -6.29 0.46
CA ARG A 91 -12.88 -7.39 1.41
C ARG A 91 -13.10 -6.90 2.86
N SER A 92 -12.71 -5.66 3.17
CA SER A 92 -12.87 -5.05 4.50
C SER A 92 -14.00 -4.01 4.51
N LEU A 93 -14.79 -4.01 5.59
CA LEU A 93 -15.91 -3.06 5.81
C LEU A 93 -15.43 -1.64 6.13
N GLU A 94 -14.27 -1.49 6.78
CA GLU A 94 -13.67 -0.21 7.16
C GLU A 94 -13.38 0.73 5.97
N GLY A 95 -13.17 0.17 4.78
CA GLY A 95 -12.95 0.93 3.55
C GLY A 95 -14.23 1.51 2.92
N LEU A 96 -15.40 1.31 3.54
CA LEU A 96 -16.71 1.67 3.00
C LEU A 96 -17.29 2.97 3.61
N GLN A 97 -16.67 3.56 4.64
CA GLN A 97 -17.27 4.69 5.35
C GLN A 97 -17.54 5.90 4.41
N PRO A 98 -18.81 6.32 4.26
CA PRO A 98 -19.26 7.32 3.28
C PRO A 98 -19.16 8.79 3.75
N GLU A 99 -18.75 9.04 4.99
CA GLU A 99 -18.89 10.35 5.65
C GLU A 99 -17.93 11.44 5.12
N ALA A 100 -16.86 11.06 4.43
CA ALA A 100 -15.85 12.02 3.93
C ALA A 100 -16.30 12.86 2.72
N CYS A 101 -17.51 12.65 2.18
CA CYS A 101 -17.93 13.22 0.90
C CYS A 101 -18.83 14.48 0.97
N LYS A 102 -19.16 15.00 2.16
CA LYS A 102 -20.13 16.11 2.29
C LYS A 102 -19.59 17.52 2.03
N MET A 103 -18.29 17.72 1.77
CA MET A 103 -17.71 19.06 1.63
C MET A 103 -16.79 19.19 0.40
N ALA A 104 -17.35 19.29 -0.81
CA ALA A 104 -16.57 19.52 -2.02
C ALA A 104 -16.81 20.93 -2.58
N VAL A 105 -15.81 21.81 -2.45
CA VAL A 105 -15.73 23.13 -3.10
C VAL A 105 -14.65 23.10 -4.19
N GLN A 106 -14.79 23.90 -5.24
CA GLN A 106 -13.85 23.97 -6.35
C GLN A 106 -12.51 24.61 -5.90
N LEU A 107 -11.46 23.80 -5.83
CA LEU A 107 -10.13 24.20 -5.34
C LEU A 107 -9.10 24.18 -6.48
N ARG A 108 -8.30 25.24 -6.60
CA ARG A 108 -7.13 25.27 -7.51
C ARG A 108 -5.95 24.56 -6.82
N GLY A 109 -5.57 23.38 -7.29
CA GLY A 109 -4.48 22.56 -6.74
C GLY A 109 -4.77 21.05 -6.89
N PRO A 110 -3.91 20.14 -6.38
CA PRO A 110 -4.29 18.73 -6.23
C PRO A 110 -5.52 18.65 -5.30
N VAL A 111 -6.66 18.24 -5.86
CA VAL A 111 -7.93 18.12 -5.15
C VAL A 111 -7.79 17.04 -4.06
N MET A 112 -8.06 17.41 -2.80
CA MET A 112 -7.89 16.57 -1.59
C MET A 112 -6.48 15.96 -1.45
N PRO A 113 -5.48 16.71 -0.94
CA PRO A 113 -4.16 16.16 -0.69
C PRO A 113 -4.26 15.00 0.32
N ILE A 114 -3.60 13.88 0.00
CA ILE A 114 -3.58 12.70 0.88
C ILE A 114 -2.87 13.09 2.18
N ARG A 115 -3.65 13.36 3.23
CA ARG A 115 -3.16 13.56 4.59
C ARG A 115 -3.21 12.23 5.33
N GLN A 116 -2.05 11.83 5.87
CA GLN A 116 -2.00 10.69 6.79
C GLN A 116 -2.45 11.19 8.16
N VAL A 117 -3.72 10.98 8.49
CA VAL A 117 -4.20 11.22 9.85
C VAL A 117 -3.65 10.11 10.73
N ARG A 118 -2.77 10.45 11.67
CA ARG A 118 -2.34 9.54 12.73
C ARG A 118 -3.26 9.81 13.93
N PRO A 119 -4.00 8.81 14.45
CA PRO A 119 -4.73 9.01 15.70
C PRO A 119 -3.72 9.31 16.80
N VAL A 120 -3.89 10.43 17.50
CA VAL A 120 -3.08 10.76 18.67
C VAL A 120 -3.67 10.01 19.86
N ALA A 121 -2.91 9.09 20.44
CA ALA A 121 -3.31 8.42 21.67
C ALA A 121 -3.21 9.40 22.84
N GLN A 122 -4.28 9.54 23.62
CA GLN A 122 -4.25 10.27 24.89
C GLN A 122 -3.49 9.45 25.94
N ALA A 123 -2.73 10.12 26.80
CA ALA A 123 -2.06 9.46 27.92
C ALA A 123 -3.10 8.87 28.89
N ARG A 124 -2.89 7.62 29.29
CA ARG A 124 -3.74 6.90 30.24
C ARG A 124 -2.87 6.15 31.23
N ALA A 125 -3.36 5.93 32.44
CA ALA A 125 -2.69 5.07 33.40
C ALA A 125 -2.67 3.62 32.90
N VAL A 126 -1.52 2.97 33.02
CA VAL A 126 -1.33 1.56 32.62
C VAL A 126 -2.11 0.67 33.59
N THR A 127 -2.97 -0.19 33.06
CA THR A 127 -3.77 -1.12 33.86
C THR A 127 -2.90 -2.25 34.43
N GLU A 128 -3.35 -2.94 35.49
CA GLU A 128 -2.59 -4.07 36.03
C GLU A 128 -2.44 -5.22 35.02
N ASP A 129 -3.45 -5.42 34.17
CA ASP A 129 -3.44 -6.49 33.17
C ASP A 129 -2.40 -6.22 32.07
N GLU A 130 -2.23 -4.96 31.66
CA GLU A 130 -1.18 -4.55 30.71
C GLU A 130 0.23 -4.76 31.30
N LYS A 131 0.39 -4.63 32.62
CA LYS A 131 1.66 -4.90 33.32
C LYS A 131 1.96 -6.39 33.42
N LYS A 132 0.93 -7.21 33.64
CA LYS A 132 1.04 -8.68 33.75
C LYS A 132 1.23 -9.34 32.37
N TYR A 133 0.84 -8.68 31.29
CA TYR A 133 0.92 -9.24 29.93
C TYR A 133 2.34 -9.17 29.33
N SER A 134 2.95 -10.34 29.10
CA SER A 134 4.23 -10.45 28.40
C SER A 134 4.06 -10.49 26.88
N VAL A 135 4.34 -9.36 26.22
CA VAL A 135 4.30 -9.25 24.74
C VAL A 135 5.30 -10.20 24.06
N PHE A 136 6.45 -10.45 24.70
CA PHE A 136 7.49 -11.32 24.16
C PHE A 136 7.03 -12.78 24.06
N GLU A 137 6.43 -13.30 25.14
CA GLU A 137 5.90 -14.66 25.19
C GLU A 137 4.73 -14.83 24.23
N ALA A 138 3.81 -13.86 24.18
CA ALA A 138 2.70 -13.88 23.24
C ALA A 138 3.17 -13.95 21.77
N MET A 139 4.19 -13.18 21.39
CA MET A 139 4.76 -13.24 20.04
C MET A 139 5.43 -14.59 19.74
N ARG A 140 6.13 -15.18 20.72
CA ARG A 140 6.77 -16.50 20.59
C ARG A 140 5.72 -17.60 20.42
N GLN A 141 4.68 -17.57 21.25
CA GLN A 141 3.57 -18.51 21.22
C GLN A 141 2.82 -18.44 19.89
N ALA A 142 2.46 -17.24 19.41
CA ALA A 142 1.81 -17.05 18.11
C ALA A 142 2.65 -17.59 16.93
N ARG A 143 3.98 -17.41 16.97
CA ARG A 143 4.89 -17.99 15.96
C ARG A 143 4.93 -19.52 16.05
N ALA A 144 4.99 -20.07 17.25
CA ALA A 144 4.99 -21.51 17.48
C ALA A 144 3.68 -22.16 17.02
N ASP A 145 2.54 -21.54 17.34
CA ASP A 145 1.21 -21.99 16.96
C ASP A 145 1.03 -21.95 15.43
N LYS A 146 1.43 -20.85 14.78
CA LYS A 146 1.42 -20.75 13.32
C LYS A 146 2.29 -21.83 12.66
N ARG A 147 3.46 -22.13 13.23
CA ARG A 147 4.38 -23.16 12.72
C ARG A 147 3.82 -24.57 12.92
N LEU A 148 3.17 -24.83 14.05
CA LEU A 148 2.75 -26.18 14.47
C LEU A 148 1.29 -26.51 14.13
N LEU A 149 0.49 -25.56 13.62
CA LEU A 149 -0.93 -25.74 13.32
C LEU A 149 -1.20 -27.01 12.49
N GLY A 150 -0.49 -27.19 11.36
CA GLY A 150 -0.69 -28.37 10.52
C GLY A 150 -0.31 -29.68 11.20
N VAL A 151 0.75 -29.69 12.03
CA VAL A 151 1.16 -30.89 12.77
C VAL A 151 0.15 -31.23 13.86
N ARG A 152 -0.37 -30.22 14.57
CA ARG A 152 -1.39 -30.39 15.60
C ARG A 152 -2.71 -30.89 15.01
N GLU A 153 -3.15 -30.33 13.88
CA GLU A 153 -4.33 -30.81 13.16
C GLU A 153 -4.17 -32.27 12.69
N LYS A 154 -3.01 -32.63 12.12
CA LYS A 154 -2.74 -34.01 11.71
C LYS A 154 -2.79 -34.98 12.89
N ARG A 155 -2.12 -34.65 14.00
CA ARG A 155 -2.13 -35.49 15.21
C ARG A 155 -3.53 -35.61 15.81
N ALA A 156 -4.32 -34.53 15.81
CA ALA A 156 -5.69 -34.56 16.29
C ALA A 156 -6.58 -35.47 15.42
N ARG A 157 -6.42 -35.44 14.09
CA ARG A 157 -7.13 -36.34 13.17
C ARG A 157 -6.74 -37.81 13.37
N GLN A 158 -5.43 -38.10 13.45
CA GLN A 158 -4.93 -39.45 13.68
C GLN A 158 -5.42 -40.01 15.02
N LYS A 159 -5.36 -39.23 16.10
CA LYS A 159 -5.87 -39.64 17.41
C LYS A 159 -7.39 -39.90 17.37
N ALA A 160 -8.16 -39.07 16.67
CA ALA A 160 -9.59 -39.28 16.51
C ALA A 160 -9.93 -40.51 15.65
N GLU A 161 -9.10 -40.85 14.66
CA GLU A 161 -9.23 -42.07 13.86
C GLU A 161 -8.88 -43.32 14.70
N GLU A 162 -7.80 -43.28 15.48
CA GLU A 162 -7.41 -44.35 16.40
C GLU A 162 -8.45 -44.59 17.51
N GLU A 163 -9.06 -43.53 18.04
CA GLU A 163 -10.16 -43.66 19.01
C GLU A 163 -11.43 -44.24 18.38
N LYS A 164 -11.66 -44.02 17.08
CA LYS A 164 -12.78 -44.63 16.34
C LYS A 164 -12.52 -46.10 16.03
N THR A 165 -11.30 -46.49 15.71
CA THR A 165 -10.96 -47.91 15.46
C THR A 165 -10.96 -48.72 16.75
N LYS A 166 -10.55 -48.14 17.89
CA LYS A 166 -10.64 -48.80 19.20
C LYS A 166 -12.06 -48.98 19.75
N LYS A 167 -13.02 -48.20 19.25
CA LYS A 167 -14.45 -48.30 19.63
C LYS A 167 -15.26 -49.21 18.72
N LYS A 168 -14.68 -49.69 17.62
CA LYS A 168 -15.24 -50.76 16.77
C LYS A 168 -14.73 -52.11 17.25
#